data_AF-A0A3M8FVV6-F1
#
_entry.id   AF-A0A3M8FVV6-F1
#
_cell.length_a   1.000
_cell.length_b   1.000
_cell.length_c   1.000
_cell.angle_alpha   90.00
_cell.angle_beta   90.00
_cell.angle_gamma   90.00
#
_symmetry.space_group_name_H-M   'P 1'
#
loop_
_entity.id
_entity.type
_entity.pdbx_description
1 polymer ?
#
loop_
_entity_poly.entity_id
_entity_poly.type
_entity_poly.pdbx_seq_one_letter_code
_entity_poly.pdbx_strand_id
1 'polypeptide(L)'
;MWFIWGNIGGVLVAAFLFFLLFSIGALLAPSIRDEKQRHSVHLQHLRLVRCCAACEYPLGSVAADVDGFTVCPECGAAWKLESTDA
;
A
#
# COMPACT_ATOMS: atom_id res chain seq x y z
N MET A 1 2.29 -34.46 41.54
CA MET A 1 1.78 -35.08 40.29
C MET A 1 0.47 -34.46 39.75
N TRP A 2 -0.24 -33.58 40.49
CA TRP A 2 -1.44 -32.87 40.02
C TRP A 2 -1.18 -31.56 39.25
N PHE A 3 0.06 -31.06 39.23
CA PHE A 3 0.41 -29.74 38.66
C PHE A 3 0.54 -29.73 37.12
N ILE A 4 0.70 -30.90 36.49
CA ILE A 4 0.96 -31.01 35.05
C ILE A 4 -0.34 -31.01 34.25
N TRP A 5 -1.45 -31.50 34.81
CA TRP A 5 -2.74 -31.61 34.12
C TRP A 5 -3.47 -30.26 33.93
N GLY A 6 -3.25 -29.28 34.80
CA GLY A 6 -3.83 -27.94 34.66
C GLY A 6 -3.21 -27.10 33.53
N ASN A 7 -1.96 -27.36 33.18
CA ASN A 7 -1.23 -26.57 32.17
C ASN A 7 -1.48 -27.02 30.74
N ILE A 8 -1.85 -28.29 30.51
CA ILE A 8 -2.04 -28.84 29.16
C ILE A 8 -3.19 -28.11 28.45
N GLY A 9 -4.28 -27.81 29.16
CA GLY A 9 -5.39 -27.04 28.60
C GLY A 9 -4.97 -25.63 28.16
N GLY A 10 -4.17 -24.93 28.99
CA GLY A 10 -3.66 -23.59 28.66
C GLY A 10 -2.73 -23.59 27.44
N VAL A 11 -1.83 -24.58 27.34
CA VAL A 11 -0.90 -24.70 26.21
C VAL A 11 -1.65 -24.96 24.90
N LEU A 12 -2.67 -25.82 24.92
CA LEU A 12 -3.48 -26.10 23.72
C LEU A 12 -4.28 -24.87 23.26
N VAL A 13 -4.88 -24.13 24.20
CA VAL A 13 -5.61 -22.89 23.88
C VAL A 13 -4.65 -21.83 23.32
N ALA A 14 -3.49 -21.65 23.94
CA ALA A 14 -2.49 -20.69 23.46
C ALA A 14 -1.97 -21.05 22.06
N ALA A 15 -1.68 -22.34 21.82
CA ALA A 15 -1.27 -22.82 20.50
C ALA A 15 -2.36 -22.59 19.45
N PHE A 16 -3.62 -22.91 19.77
CA PHE A 16 -4.75 -22.70 18.89
C PHE A 16 -4.94 -21.22 18.52
N LEU A 17 -4.92 -20.32 19.52
CA LEU A 17 -5.01 -18.87 19.29
C LEU A 17 -3.85 -18.35 18.44
N PHE A 18 -2.63 -18.85 18.66
CA PHE A 18 -1.47 -18.46 17.87
C PHE A 18 -1.63 -18.85 16.39
N PHE A 19 -2.03 -20.10 16.13
CA PHE A 19 -2.31 -20.57 14.77
C PHE A 19 -3.46 -19.79 14.11
N LEU A 20 -4.50 -19.46 14.87
CA LEU A 20 -5.63 -18.69 14.38
C LEU A 20 -5.22 -17.26 14.01
N LEU A 21 -4.42 -16.57 14.84
CA LEU A 21 -3.89 -15.24 14.52
C LEU A 21 -2.95 -15.28 13.31
N PHE A 22 -2.08 -16.29 13.23
CA PHE A 22 -1.14 -16.43 12.13
C PHE A 22 -1.85 -16.69 10.79
N SER A 23 -2.83 -17.58 10.79
CA SER A 23 -3.64 -17.88 9.59
C SER A 23 -4.44 -16.68 9.12
N ILE A 24 -5.08 -15.91 10.02
CA ILE A 24 -5.75 -14.66 9.67
C ILE A 24 -4.76 -13.66 9.06
N GLY A 25 -3.60 -13.48 9.68
CA GLY A 25 -2.56 -12.59 9.16
C GLY A 25 -2.08 -13.00 7.76
N ALA A 26 -1.88 -14.30 7.54
CA ALA A 26 -1.46 -14.85 6.25
C ALA A 26 -2.52 -14.67 5.15
N LEU A 27 -3.82 -14.70 5.50
CA LEU A 27 -4.92 -14.47 4.56
C LEU A 27 -5.13 -12.99 4.23
N LEU A 28 -4.88 -12.09 5.19
CA LEU A 28 -5.03 -10.64 4.98
C LEU A 28 -3.82 -10.01 4.28
N ALA A 29 -2.61 -10.54 4.49
CA ALA A 29 -1.38 -10.07 3.85
C ALA A 29 -1.46 -9.95 2.30
N PRO A 30 -2.00 -10.92 1.54
CA PRO A 30 -2.14 -10.78 0.09
C PRO A 30 -3.19 -9.75 -0.32
N SER A 31 -4.27 -9.58 0.45
CA SER A 31 -5.31 -8.57 0.15
C SER A 31 -4.76 -7.14 0.26
N ILE A 32 -3.95 -6.88 1.28
CA ILE A 32 -3.30 -5.57 1.49
C ILE A 32 -2.22 -5.32 0.42
N ARG A 33 -1.55 -6.39 -0.04
CA ARG A 33 -0.59 -6.31 -1.14
C ARG A 33 -1.26 -6.05 -2.49
N ASP A 34 -2.40 -6.68 -2.78
CA ASP A 34 -3.13 -6.51 -4.04
C ASP A 34 -3.60 -5.05 -4.21
N GLU A 35 -4.15 -4.45 -3.15
CA GLU A 35 -4.58 -3.05 -3.20
C GLU A 35 -3.41 -2.08 -3.48
N LYS A 36 -2.25 -2.33 -2.87
CA LYS A 36 -1.04 -1.54 -3.14
C LYS A 36 -0.50 -1.78 -4.56
N GLN A 37 -0.59 -3.01 -5.06
CA GLN A 37 -0.05 -3.39 -6.36
C GLN A 37 -0.91 -2.84 -7.50
N ARG A 38 -2.25 -2.89 -7.39
CA ARG A 38 -3.16 -2.23 -8.33
C ARG A 38 -2.91 -0.73 -8.42
N HIS A 39 -2.65 -0.09 -7.28
CA HIS A 39 -2.31 1.32 -7.25
C HIS A 39 -1.00 1.62 -7.98
N SER A 40 0.06 0.82 -7.76
CA SER A 40 1.36 1.04 -8.40
C SER A 40 1.35 0.85 -9.93
N VAL A 41 0.58 -0.12 -10.44
CA VAL A 41 0.50 -0.37 -11.89
C VAL A 41 -0.32 0.73 -12.58
N HIS A 42 -1.39 1.20 -11.95
CA HIS A 42 -2.18 2.31 -12.50
C HIS A 42 -1.39 3.63 -12.48
N LEU A 43 -0.62 3.88 -11.42
CA LEU A 43 0.29 5.01 -11.29
C LEU A 43 1.35 5.05 -12.41
N GLN A 44 1.88 3.90 -12.83
CA GLN A 44 2.87 3.82 -13.90
C GLN A 44 2.30 4.23 -15.26
N HIS A 45 1.09 3.77 -15.60
CA HIS A 45 0.44 4.20 -16.84
C HIS A 45 0.08 5.69 -16.82
N LEU A 46 -0.42 6.21 -15.69
CA LEU A 46 -0.75 7.63 -15.55
C LEU A 46 0.49 8.54 -15.60
N ARG A 47 1.66 8.02 -15.19
CA ARG A 47 2.95 8.69 -15.37
C ARG A 47 3.31 8.91 -16.83
N LEU A 48 3.05 7.91 -17.69
CA LEU A 48 3.32 7.99 -19.13
C LEU A 48 2.37 8.96 -19.84
N VAL A 49 1.12 9.06 -19.39
CA VAL A 49 0.12 9.98 -19.96
C VAL A 49 0.17 11.38 -19.31
N ARG A 50 1.08 11.61 -18.35
CA ARG A 50 1.17 12.83 -17.53
C ARG A 50 -0.18 13.21 -16.91
N CYS A 51 -0.87 12.29 -16.26
CA CYS A 51 -2.11 12.55 -15.52
C CYS A 51 -1.94 12.38 -14.02
N CYS A 52 -2.72 13.12 -13.23
CA CYS A 52 -2.79 12.98 -11.79
C CYS A 52 -3.45 11.65 -11.43
N ALA A 53 -2.85 10.86 -10.55
CA ALA A 53 -3.42 9.58 -10.16
C ALA A 53 -4.48 9.64 -9.05
N ALA A 54 -4.75 10.83 -8.50
CA ALA A 54 -5.82 11.03 -7.53
C ALA A 54 -7.13 11.50 -8.17
N CYS A 55 -7.07 12.32 -9.22
CA CYS A 55 -8.25 12.92 -9.85
C CYS A 55 -8.25 12.81 -11.39
N GLU A 56 -7.29 12.09 -11.96
CA GLU A 56 -7.13 11.87 -13.42
C GLU A 56 -6.87 13.15 -14.24
N TYR A 57 -6.71 14.31 -13.58
CA TYR A 57 -6.45 15.58 -14.24
C TYR A 57 -5.13 15.55 -15.06
N PRO A 58 -5.12 15.99 -16.32
CA PRO A 58 -3.92 16.04 -17.14
C PRO A 58 -2.92 17.07 -16.59
N LEU A 59 -1.79 16.60 -16.10
CA LEU A 59 -0.65 17.37 -15.61
C LEU A 59 0.33 17.76 -16.72
N GLY A 60 0.08 17.36 -17.98
CA GLY A 60 0.98 17.60 -19.10
C GLY A 60 1.30 19.09 -19.37
N SER A 61 0.40 19.99 -18.98
CA SER A 61 0.54 21.44 -19.11
C SER A 61 1.02 22.14 -17.83
N VAL A 62 1.15 21.42 -16.71
CA VAL A 62 1.58 22.00 -15.44
C VAL A 62 3.11 21.96 -15.38
N ALA A 63 3.73 23.12 -15.22
CA ALA A 63 5.17 23.20 -15.05
C ALA A 63 5.58 22.45 -13.78
N ALA A 64 6.66 21.66 -13.86
CA ALA A 64 7.31 21.16 -12.66
C ALA A 64 7.96 22.33 -11.93
N ASP A 65 7.84 22.34 -10.61
CA ASP A 65 8.57 23.23 -9.72
C ASP A 65 10.08 22.92 -9.76
N VAL A 66 10.90 23.82 -9.21
CA VAL A 66 12.38 23.76 -9.23
C VAL A 66 12.92 22.43 -8.67
N ASP A 67 12.18 21.81 -7.75
CA ASP A 67 12.51 20.53 -7.14
C ASP A 67 12.08 19.30 -7.97
N GLY A 68 11.49 19.49 -9.15
CA GLY A 68 10.96 18.43 -10.02
C GLY A 68 9.61 17.86 -9.57
N PHE A 69 8.93 18.56 -8.65
CA PHE A 69 7.59 18.20 -8.19
C PHE A 69 6.54 19.06 -8.91
N THR A 70 5.38 18.49 -9.20
CA THR A 70 4.21 19.23 -9.67
C THR A 70 3.06 19.02 -8.71
N VAL A 71 2.31 20.07 -8.44
CA VAL A 71 1.09 19.99 -7.62
C VAL A 71 -0.10 20.02 -8.54
N CYS A 72 -1.01 19.06 -8.37
CA CYS A 72 -2.25 19.04 -9.13
C CYS A 72 -3.14 20.23 -8.72
N PRO A 73 -3.57 21.08 -9.65
CA PRO A 73 -4.39 22.26 -9.34
C PRO A 73 -5.79 21.89 -8.85
N GLU A 74 -6.31 20.70 -9.18
CA GLU A 74 -7.67 20.29 -8.81
C GLU A 74 -7.75 19.65 -7.42
N CYS A 75 -6.83 18.74 -7.11
CA CYS A 75 -6.89 17.96 -5.86
C CYS A 75 -5.80 18.33 -4.84
N GLY A 76 -4.82 19.15 -5.22
CA GLY A 76 -3.70 19.53 -4.36
C GLY A 76 -2.66 18.42 -4.12
N ALA A 77 -2.80 17.26 -4.75
CA ALA A 77 -1.82 16.17 -4.62
C ALA A 77 -0.50 16.54 -5.32
N ALA A 78 0.63 16.22 -4.66
CA ALA A 78 1.98 16.48 -5.19
C ALA A 78 2.58 15.21 -5.83
N TRP A 79 3.16 15.35 -7.01
CA TRP A 79 3.72 14.27 -7.82
C TRP A 79 5.13 14.62 -8.29
N LYS A 80 6.05 13.65 -8.27
CA LYS A 80 7.37 13.82 -8.87
C LYS A 80 7.32 13.44 -10.34
N LEU A 81 7.35 14.44 -11.21
CA LEU A 81 7.52 14.24 -12.65
C LEU A 81 9.01 14.07 -12.95
N GLU A 82 9.31 13.17 -13.88
CA GLU A 82 10.67 13.03 -14.38
C GLU A 82 10.92 14.22 -15.32
N SER A 83 11.79 15.15 -14.90
CA SER A 83 12.16 16.31 -15.71
C SER A 83 12.72 15.81 -17.03
N THR A 84 12.02 16.07 -18.14
CA THR A 84 12.50 15.77 -19.49
C THR A 84 13.53 16.82 -19.92
N ASP A 85 14.54 17.04 -19.09
CA ASP A 85 15.73 17.83 -19.40
C ASP A 85 16.90 16.86 -19.54
N ALA A 86 16.94 16.16 -20.67
CA ALA A 86 18.09 15.38 -21.15
C ALA A 86 18.19 15.52 -22.67
#